data_AF-A0A932D9A5-F1
#
_entry.id   AF-A0A932D9A5-F1
#
_cell.length_a   1.000
_cell.length_b   1.000
_cell.length_c   1.000
_cell.angle_alpha   90.00
_cell.angle_beta   90.00
_cell.angle_gamma   90.00
#
_symmetry.space_group_name_H-M   'P 1'
#
loop_
_entity.id
_entity.type
_entity.pdbx_description
1 polymer ?
#
loop_
_entity_poly.entity_id
_entity_poly.type
_entity_poly.pdbx_seq_one_letter_code
_entity_poly.pdbx_strand_id
1 'polypeptide(L)'
;MIVQAVSSLDARLAGRLAGRLAGHVQTPGLPWAAQVVSWMDLVDLCRELDASMVDAETESADALALHHAVLSLAIGCGSWLTHQIQVNGVDISTSGQTLETLDASLELLRILHRSQHPTYSPGEIEATRQRIFNAAA
;
A
#
# COMPACT_ATOMS: atom_id res chain seq x y z
N MET A 1 -19.16 -21.59 -11.48
CA MET A 1 -19.61 -20.34 -12.13
C MET A 1 -19.83 -19.20 -11.12
N ILE A 2 -20.55 -19.42 -10.01
CA ILE A 2 -20.81 -18.37 -8.99
C ILE A 2 -19.51 -17.88 -8.31
N VAL A 3 -18.58 -18.77 -7.97
CA VAL A 3 -17.31 -18.43 -7.30
C VAL A 3 -16.42 -17.48 -8.12
N GLN A 4 -16.34 -17.68 -9.44
CA GLN A 4 -15.55 -16.80 -10.32
C GLN A 4 -16.20 -15.42 -10.52
N ALA A 5 -17.53 -15.34 -10.49
CA ALA A 5 -18.23 -14.06 -10.60
C ALA A 5 -18.02 -13.20 -9.34
N VAL A 6 -18.02 -13.82 -8.15
CA VAL A 6 -17.75 -13.15 -6.88
C VAL A 6 -16.31 -12.63 -6.81
N SER A 7 -15.31 -13.45 -7.13
CA SER A 7 -13.90 -13.02 -7.11
C SER A 7 -13.61 -11.87 -8.08
N SER A 8 -14.24 -11.87 -9.27
CA SER A 8 -14.12 -10.77 -10.24
C SER A 8 -14.76 -9.47 -9.77
N LEU A 9 -15.84 -9.55 -8.98
CA LEU A 9 -16.52 -8.38 -8.42
C LEU A 9 -15.68 -7.75 -7.31
N ASP A 10 -15.13 -8.58 -6.42
CA ASP A 10 -14.27 -8.15 -5.32
C ASP A 10 -13.01 -7.46 -5.84
N ALA A 11 -12.36 -8.02 -6.86
CA ALA A 11 -11.24 -7.40 -7.55
C ALA A 11 -11.58 -6.01 -8.11
N ARG A 12 -12.75 -5.87 -8.76
CA ARG A 12 -13.22 -4.57 -9.29
C ARG A 12 -13.57 -3.58 -8.19
N LEU A 13 -14.04 -4.03 -7.03
CA LEU A 13 -14.33 -3.18 -5.88
C LEU A 13 -13.04 -2.68 -5.24
N ALA A 14 -12.07 -3.56 -5.02
CA ALA A 14 -10.74 -3.23 -4.51
C ALA A 14 -10.04 -2.20 -5.40
N GLY A 15 -10.01 -2.41 -6.72
CA GLY A 15 -9.41 -1.45 -7.65
C GLY A 15 -10.09 -0.07 -7.62
N ARG A 16 -11.42 -0.02 -7.52
CA ARG A 16 -12.16 1.26 -7.39
C ARG A 16 -11.93 1.93 -6.05
N LEU A 17 -11.82 1.16 -4.96
CA LEU A 17 -11.48 1.70 -3.65
C LEU A 17 -10.07 2.30 -3.69
N ALA A 18 -9.09 1.58 -4.21
CA ALA A 18 -7.72 2.06 -4.37
C ALA A 18 -7.66 3.37 -5.15
N GLY A 19 -8.35 3.47 -6.28
CA GLY A 19 -8.41 4.70 -7.08
C GLY A 19 -9.03 5.88 -6.33
N ARG A 20 -10.07 5.66 -5.51
CA ARG A 20 -10.68 6.72 -4.69
C ARG A 20 -9.75 7.19 -3.58
N LEU A 21 -9.11 6.25 -2.88
CA LEU A 21 -8.15 6.56 -1.82
C LEU A 21 -6.97 7.36 -2.38
N ALA A 22 -6.37 6.91 -3.48
CA ALA A 22 -5.31 7.64 -4.18
C ALA A 22 -5.75 9.04 -4.61
N GLY A 23 -6.98 9.18 -5.12
CA GLY A 23 -7.57 10.47 -5.44
C GLY A 23 -7.63 11.40 -4.23
N HIS A 24 -8.07 10.91 -3.06
CA HIS A 24 -8.08 11.70 -1.82
C HIS A 24 -6.68 12.08 -1.35
N VAL A 25 -5.70 11.18 -1.45
CA VAL A 25 -4.30 11.51 -1.12
C VAL A 25 -3.82 12.71 -1.91
N GLN A 26 -4.18 12.81 -3.19
CA GLN A 26 -3.70 13.86 -4.09
C GLN A 26 -4.66 15.04 -4.24
N THR A 27 -5.78 15.08 -3.51
CA THR A 27 -6.81 16.11 -3.68
C THR A 27 -6.33 17.45 -3.11
N PRO A 28 -6.26 18.51 -3.94
CA PRO A 28 -5.92 19.84 -3.46
C PRO A 28 -6.93 20.35 -2.43
N GLY A 29 -6.44 20.96 -1.36
CA GLY A 29 -7.27 21.59 -0.32
C GLY A 29 -7.85 20.63 0.73
N LEU A 30 -7.64 19.31 0.60
CA LEU A 30 -7.90 18.42 1.73
C LEU A 30 -6.86 18.66 2.84
N PRO A 31 -7.26 18.59 4.13
CA PRO A 31 -6.30 18.63 5.23
C PRO A 31 -5.26 17.53 5.07
N TRP A 32 -3.98 17.86 5.30
CA TRP A 32 -2.88 16.91 5.14
C TRP A 32 -3.05 15.65 5.99
N ALA A 33 -3.58 15.78 7.21
CA ALA A 33 -3.88 14.62 8.03
C ALA A 33 -4.91 13.67 7.40
N ALA A 34 -5.91 14.20 6.68
CA ALA A 34 -6.89 13.39 5.96
C ALA A 34 -6.28 12.71 4.72
N GLN A 35 -5.34 13.39 4.04
CA GLN A 35 -4.55 12.79 2.95
C GLN A 35 -3.68 11.65 3.48
N VAL A 36 -3.05 11.84 4.65
CA VAL A 36 -2.26 10.79 5.33
C VAL A 36 -3.13 9.59 5.70
N VAL A 37 -4.29 9.80 6.33
CA VAL A 37 -5.22 8.71 6.65
C VAL A 37 -5.64 7.96 5.39
N SER A 38 -6.00 8.68 4.32
CA SER A 38 -6.38 8.05 3.05
C SER A 38 -5.25 7.22 2.44
N TRP A 39 -4.00 7.61 2.64
CA TRP A 39 -2.85 6.83 2.21
C TRP A 39 -2.63 5.60 3.09
N MET A 40 -2.82 5.70 4.41
CA MET A 40 -2.76 4.55 5.31
C MET A 40 -3.85 3.51 4.99
N ASP A 41 -5.07 3.95 4.68
CA ASP A 41 -6.14 3.05 4.23
C ASP A 41 -5.74 2.31 2.93
N LEU A 42 -4.97 2.97 2.06
CA LEU A 42 -4.45 2.36 0.83
C LEU A 42 -3.33 1.35 1.12
N VAL A 43 -2.48 1.62 2.12
CA VAL A 43 -1.47 0.66 2.62
C VAL A 43 -2.14 -0.59 3.18
N ASP A 44 -3.21 -0.42 3.97
CA ASP A 44 -3.94 -1.56 4.55
C ASP A 44 -4.65 -2.38 3.48
N LEU A 45 -5.23 -1.73 2.46
CA LEU A 45 -5.76 -2.45 1.29
C LEU A 45 -4.67 -3.28 0.58
N CYS A 46 -3.44 -2.78 0.43
CA CYS A 46 -2.34 -3.58 -0.11
C CYS A 46 -2.05 -4.82 0.74
N ARG A 47 -2.07 -4.70 2.07
CA ARG A 47 -1.83 -5.83 2.99
C ARG A 47 -2.94 -6.87 2.92
N GLU A 48 -4.20 -6.43 2.83
CA GLU A 48 -5.35 -7.32 2.66
C GLU A 48 -5.26 -8.10 1.34
N LEU A 49 -4.90 -7.43 0.25
CA LEU A 49 -4.70 -8.08 -1.04
C LEU A 49 -3.54 -9.09 -0.99
N ASP A 50 -2.41 -8.73 -0.39
CA ASP A 50 -1.26 -9.62 -0.23
C ASP A 50 -1.63 -10.88 0.60
N ALA A 51 -2.33 -10.70 1.73
CA ALA A 51 -2.83 -11.82 2.53
C ALA A 51 -3.78 -12.73 1.74
N SER A 52 -4.69 -12.13 0.95
CA SER A 52 -5.63 -12.88 0.12
C SER A 52 -4.95 -13.71 -0.98
N MET A 53 -3.75 -13.29 -1.43
CA MET A 53 -2.96 -14.05 -2.39
C MET A 53 -2.29 -15.26 -1.74
N VAL A 54 -1.75 -15.11 -0.53
CA VAL A 54 -1.13 -16.22 0.22
C VAL A 54 -2.13 -17.34 0.50
N ASP A 55 -3.38 -17.00 0.78
CA ASP A 55 -4.44 -17.96 1.10
C ASP A 55 -5.08 -18.62 -0.14
N ALA A 56 -4.76 -18.15 -1.35
CA ALA A 56 -5.37 -18.67 -2.58
C ALA A 56 -4.66 -19.93 -3.10
N GLU A 57 -5.39 -21.05 -3.22
CA GLU A 57 -4.88 -22.32 -3.80
C GLU A 57 -4.41 -22.18 -5.26
N THR A 58 -4.87 -21.15 -5.98
CA THR A 58 -4.40 -20.82 -7.33
C THR A 58 -4.53 -19.31 -7.56
N GLU A 59 -3.40 -18.60 -7.58
CA GLU A 59 -3.37 -17.18 -7.89
C GLU A 59 -3.80 -16.95 -9.35
N SER A 60 -4.87 -16.17 -9.55
CA SER A 60 -5.28 -15.76 -10.89
C SER A 60 -4.40 -14.61 -11.40
N ALA A 61 -4.07 -14.61 -12.70
CA ALA A 61 -3.30 -13.54 -13.33
C ALA A 61 -3.94 -12.15 -13.14
N ASP A 62 -5.27 -12.07 -13.11
CA ASP A 62 -6.01 -10.83 -12.88
C ASP A 62 -5.86 -10.32 -11.45
N ALA A 63 -5.84 -11.21 -10.45
CA ALA A 63 -5.63 -10.85 -9.05
C ALA A 63 -4.19 -10.34 -8.82
N LEU A 64 -3.20 -11.00 -9.43
CA LEU A 64 -1.81 -10.55 -9.38
C LEU A 64 -1.64 -9.19 -10.07
N ALA A 65 -2.24 -9.00 -11.25
CA ALA A 65 -2.19 -7.73 -11.98
C ALA A 65 -2.85 -6.59 -11.18
N LEU A 66 -3.98 -6.86 -10.53
CA LEU A 66 -4.62 -5.90 -9.63
C LEU A 66 -3.72 -5.58 -8.44
N HIS A 67 -3.15 -6.59 -7.78
CA HIS A 67 -2.27 -6.38 -6.63
C HIS A 67 -1.07 -5.50 -6.99
N HIS A 68 -0.39 -5.79 -8.10
CA HIS A 68 0.71 -4.96 -8.62
C HIS A 68 0.27 -3.53 -8.91
N ALA A 69 -0.90 -3.35 -9.53
CA ALA A 69 -1.41 -2.02 -9.85
C ALA A 69 -1.71 -1.21 -8.58
N VAL A 70 -2.31 -1.84 -7.56
CA VAL A 70 -2.64 -1.19 -6.29
C VAL A 70 -1.36 -0.87 -5.49
N LEU A 71 -0.39 -1.79 -5.43
CA LEU A 71 0.91 -1.54 -4.80
C LEU A 71 1.66 -0.38 -5.47
N SER A 72 1.74 -0.37 -6.80
CA SER A 72 2.39 0.70 -7.56
C SER A 72 1.74 2.06 -7.29
N LEU A 73 0.41 2.09 -7.23
CA LEU A 73 -0.37 3.28 -6.92
C LEU A 73 -0.06 3.78 -5.49
N ALA A 74 -0.09 2.88 -4.51
CA ALA A 74 0.20 3.19 -3.11
C ALA A 74 1.62 3.74 -2.93
N ILE A 75 2.63 3.15 -3.58
CA ILE A 75 4.02 3.63 -3.56
C ILE A 75 4.13 5.02 -4.18
N GLY A 76 3.49 5.23 -5.33
CA GLY A 76 3.50 6.53 -6.02
C GLY A 76 2.87 7.64 -5.16
N CYS A 77 1.66 7.39 -4.65
CA CYS A 77 0.95 8.32 -3.76
C CYS A 77 1.74 8.61 -2.48
N GLY A 78 2.30 7.58 -1.84
CA GLY A 78 3.09 7.73 -0.62
C GLY A 78 4.36 8.54 -0.84
N SER A 79 5.10 8.23 -1.90
CA SER A 79 6.32 8.98 -2.25
C SER A 79 6.02 10.46 -2.50
N TRP A 80 4.93 10.77 -3.21
CA TRP A 80 4.48 12.14 -3.43
C TRP A 80 4.07 12.82 -2.11
N LEU A 81 3.26 12.14 -1.28
CA LEU A 81 2.74 12.68 -0.03
C LEU A 81 3.85 13.00 0.96
N THR A 82 4.77 12.06 1.20
CA THR A 82 5.94 12.27 2.07
C THR A 82 6.77 13.45 1.58
N HIS A 83 7.03 13.52 0.26
CA HIS A 83 7.76 14.64 -0.32
C HIS A 83 7.07 15.98 -0.07
N GLN A 84 5.74 16.05 -0.26
CA GLN A 84 4.99 17.28 0.00
C GLN A 84 5.01 17.69 1.48
N ILE A 85 4.88 16.73 2.40
CA ILE A 85 4.94 17.01 3.84
C ILE A 85 6.30 17.59 4.21
N GLN A 86 7.39 16.98 3.71
CA GLN A 86 8.76 17.42 3.97
C GLN A 86 9.05 18.81 3.39
N VAL A 87 8.71 19.04 2.11
CA VAL A 87 8.98 20.30 1.42
C VAL A 87 8.20 21.46 2.04
N ASN A 88 6.94 21.23 2.43
CA ASN A 88 6.08 22.28 2.96
C ASN A 88 6.13 22.40 4.49
N GLY A 89 6.89 21.54 5.19
CA GLY A 89 7.00 21.55 6.65
C GLY A 89 5.66 21.35 7.36
N VAL A 90 4.81 20.48 6.79
CA VAL A 90 3.43 20.29 7.25
C VAL A 90 3.40 19.51 8.55
N ASP A 91 2.61 19.99 9.51
CA ASP A 91 2.26 19.20 10.69
C ASP A 91 1.16 18.17 10.36
N ILE A 92 1.50 16.90 10.54
CA ILE A 92 0.61 15.76 10.34
C ILE A 92 0.20 15.09 11.65
N SER A 93 0.54 15.66 12.81
CA SER A 93 0.28 15.05 14.13
C SER A 93 -1.17 14.62 14.35
N THR A 94 -2.13 15.33 13.76
CA THR A 94 -3.56 15.04 13.83
C THR A 94 -3.99 13.78 13.06
N SER A 95 -3.13 13.19 12.22
CA SER A 95 -3.36 11.88 11.61
C SER A 95 -2.91 10.71 12.50
N GLY A 96 -2.25 10.98 13.63
CA GLY A 96 -1.64 9.95 14.47
C GLY A 96 -0.43 9.27 13.84
N GLN A 97 0.15 9.86 12.78
CA GLN A 97 1.33 9.34 12.09
C GLN A 97 2.50 10.32 12.21
N THR A 98 3.71 9.82 12.00
CA THR A 98 4.93 10.62 11.89
C THR A 98 5.55 10.42 10.52
N LEU A 99 6.44 11.33 10.09
CA LEU A 99 7.18 11.13 8.84
C LEU A 99 7.93 9.79 8.81
N GLU A 100 8.48 9.37 9.95
CA GLU A 100 9.15 8.08 10.09
C GLU A 100 8.19 6.90 9.88
N THR A 101 6.97 6.94 10.42
CA THR A 101 5.99 5.86 10.20
C THR A 101 5.51 5.82 8.75
N LEU A 102 5.43 6.97 8.08
CA LEU A 102 5.14 7.03 6.65
C LEU A 102 6.27 6.45 5.82
N ASP A 103 7.53 6.83 6.10
CA ASP A 103 8.70 6.29 5.40
C ASP A 103 8.82 4.77 5.58
N ALA A 104 8.59 4.26 6.79
CA ALA A 104 8.59 2.82 7.08
C ALA A 104 7.49 2.09 6.30
N SER A 105 6.29 2.65 6.24
CA SER A 105 5.15 2.08 5.49
C SER A 105 5.43 2.07 3.99
N LEU A 106 6.04 3.13 3.47
CA LEU A 106 6.41 3.24 2.06
C LEU A 106 7.50 2.23 1.68
N GLU A 107 8.48 2.01 2.56
CA GLU A 107 9.51 0.99 2.34
C GLU A 107 8.93 -0.42 2.39
N LEU A 108 7.98 -0.70 3.30
CA LEU A 108 7.27 -1.97 3.32
C LEU A 108 6.57 -2.25 1.98
N LEU A 109 5.84 -1.28 1.42
CA LEU A 109 5.20 -1.44 0.11
C LEU A 109 6.22 -1.70 -1.01
N ARG A 110 7.38 -1.03 -0.99
CA ARG A 110 8.46 -1.28 -1.95
C ARG A 110 9.09 -2.66 -1.80
N ILE A 111 9.16 -3.20 -0.59
CA ILE A 111 9.61 -4.57 -0.34
C ILE A 111 8.59 -5.55 -0.92
N LEU A 112 7.29 -5.39 -0.60
CA LEU A 112 6.22 -6.23 -1.13
C LEU A 112 6.21 -6.23 -2.66
N HIS A 113 6.35 -5.05 -3.26
CA HIS A 113 6.45 -4.93 -4.72
C HIS A 113 7.72 -5.63 -5.27
N ARG A 114 8.84 -5.56 -4.55
CA ARG A 114 10.10 -6.23 -4.97
C ARG A 114 10.06 -7.75 -4.78
N SER A 115 9.44 -8.25 -3.72
CA SER A 115 9.37 -9.68 -3.40
C SER A 115 8.54 -10.46 -4.41
N GLN A 116 7.63 -9.79 -5.12
CA GLN A 116 6.84 -10.39 -6.19
C GLN A 116 7.59 -10.42 -7.55
N HIS A 117 8.82 -9.89 -7.61
CA HIS A 117 9.74 -10.17 -8.70
C HIS A 117 10.56 -11.43 -8.40
N PRO A 118 10.60 -12.44 -9.30
CA PRO A 118 11.20 -13.76 -9.07
C PRO A 118 12.72 -13.79 -8.87
N THR A 119 13.36 -12.62 -8.74
CA THR A 119 14.81 -12.45 -8.73
C THR A 119 15.43 -12.28 -7.33
N TYR A 120 14.63 -12.15 -6.26
CA TYR A 120 15.13 -11.90 -4.91
C TYR A 120 14.92 -13.08 -3.95
N SER A 121 15.86 -13.28 -3.03
CA SER A 121 15.81 -14.42 -2.12
C SER A 121 14.87 -14.17 -0.93
N PRO A 122 14.07 -15.16 -0.49
CA PRO A 122 13.19 -15.04 0.69
C PRO A 122 13.88 -14.54 1.97
N GLY A 123 15.18 -14.81 2.13
CA GLY A 123 15.96 -14.37 3.29
C GLY A 123 16.21 -12.86 3.34
N GLU A 124 16.31 -12.19 2.18
CA GLU A 124 16.51 -10.74 2.11
C GLU A 124 15.22 -9.97 2.46
N ILE A 125 14.08 -10.54 2.07
CA ILE A 125 12.74 -10.02 2.37
C ILE A 125 12.52 -10.07 3.89
N GLU A 126 12.78 -11.22 4.51
CA GLU A 126 12.59 -11.40 5.95
C GLU A 126 13.57 -10.56 6.79
N ALA A 127 14.84 -10.46 6.37
CA ALA A 127 15.83 -9.63 7.07
C ALA A 127 15.51 -8.12 7.02
N THR A 128 14.73 -7.68 6.04
CA THR A 128 14.29 -6.29 5.92
C THR A 128 13.00 -6.07 6.70
N ARG A 129 12.06 -7.01 6.63
CA ARG A 129 10.86 -7.04 7.47
C ARG A 129 11.22 -6.97 8.96
N GLN A 130 12.18 -7.77 9.42
CA GLN A 130 12.64 -7.78 10.81
C GLN A 130 13.27 -6.43 11.24
N ARG A 131 13.99 -5.76 10.33
CA ARG A 131 14.57 -4.44 10.60
C ARG A 131 13.50 -3.37 10.81
N ILE A 132 12.41 -3.42 10.04
CA ILE A 132 11.29 -2.48 10.17
C ILE A 132 10.53 -2.72 11.48
N PHE A 133 10.21 -3.98 11.81
CA PHE A 133 9.50 -4.29 13.05
C PHE A 133 10.33 -4.00 14.31
N ASN A 134 11.66 -4.15 14.26
CA ASN A 134 12.53 -3.80 15.39
C ASN A 134 12.81 -2.30 15.52
N ALA A 135 12.62 -1.51 14.46
CA ALA A 135 12.77 -0.05 14.52
C ALA A 135 11.52 0.66 15.08
N ALA A 136 10.37 -0.03 15.10
CA ALA A 136 9.10 0.48 15.61
C ALA A 136 8.83 0.13 17.09
N ALA A 137 9.81 -0.45 17.80
CA ALA A 137 9.74 -0.87 19.21
C ALA A 137 10.66 -0.01 20.09
#